data_AF-A0A3C1EV88-F1
#
_entry.id   AF-A0A3C1EV88-F1
#
_cell.length_a   1.000
_cell.length_b   1.000
_cell.length_c   1.000
_cell.angle_alpha   90.00
_cell.angle_beta   90.00
_cell.angle_gamma   90.00
#
_symmetry.space_group_name_H-M   'P 1'
#
loop_
_entity.id
_entity.type
_entity.pdbx_description
1 polymer ?
#
loop_
_entity_poly.entity_id
_entity_poly.type
_entity_poly.pdbx_seq_one_letter_code
_entity_poly.pdbx_strand_id
1 'polypeptide(L)' 'MSELLKMLRCPHCVTRGKKGFLMFSGKWFICKEPDCQRKYPVYKGIPIMLTREGDFYHYKRALEKADIKGSNNG' A
#
# COMPACT_ATOMS: atom_id res chain seq x y z
N MET A 1 -3.89 11.33 13.62
CA MET A 1 -3.58 10.44 12.48
C MET A 1 -4.33 10.99 11.26
N SER A 2 -3.66 11.29 10.15
CA SER A 2 -4.20 12.12 9.06
C SER A 2 -5.50 11.56 8.45
N GLU A 3 -6.50 12.42 8.29
CA GLU A 3 -7.81 12.12 7.67
C GLU A 3 -7.67 11.48 6.28
N LEU A 4 -6.58 11.77 5.57
CA LEU A 4 -6.23 11.19 4.26
C LEU A 4 -6.19 9.66 4.29
N LEU A 5 -5.69 9.03 5.36
CA LEU A 5 -5.58 7.58 5.45
C LEU A 5 -6.94 6.89 5.65
N LYS A 6 -7.95 7.60 6.16
CA LYS A 6 -9.32 7.07 6.32
C LYS A 6 -10.06 6.93 4.98
N MET A 7 -9.63 7.70 3.96
CA MET A 7 -10.19 7.64 2.60
C MET A 7 -9.65 6.46 1.78
N LEU A 8 -8.55 5.83 2.20
CA LEU A 8 -7.98 4.70 1.47
C LEU A 8 -8.93 3.50 1.46
N ARG A 9 -9.06 2.88 0.28
CA ARG A 9 -9.83 1.66 0.04
C ARG A 9 -8.97 0.59 -0.59
N CYS A 10 -9.37 -0.66 -0.38
CA CYS A 10 -8.75 -1.82 -1.00
C CYS A 10 -8.99 -1.77 -2.53
N PRO A 11 -7.95 -1.61 -3.36
CA PRO A 11 -8.09 -1.51 -4.82
C PRO A 11 -8.72 -2.78 -5.43
N HIS A 12 -8.45 -3.95 -4.86
CA HIS A 12 -9.05 -5.21 -5.30
C HIS A 12 -10.57 -5.28 -5.05
N CYS A 13 -11.06 -4.68 -3.97
CA CYS A 13 -12.47 -4.73 -3.60
C CYS A 13 -13.30 -3.68 -4.35
N VAL A 14 -12.79 -2.46 -4.48
CA VAL A 14 -13.52 -1.37 -5.17
C VAL A 14 -13.71 -1.66 -6.65
N THR A 15 -12.73 -2.30 -7.30
CA THR A 15 -12.84 -2.76 -8.70
C THR A 15 -13.90 -3.86 -8.89
N ARG A 16 -14.37 -4.47 -7.79
CA ARG A 16 -15.43 -5.48 -7.75
C ARG A 16 -16.74 -4.95 -7.12
N GLY A 17 -16.86 -3.63 -6.94
CA GLY A 17 -18.06 -2.98 -6.38
C GLY A 17 -18.24 -3.13 -4.87
N LYS A 18 -17.21 -3.58 -4.13
CA LYS A 18 -17.26 -3.71 -2.66
C LYS A 18 -16.75 -2.45 -1.96
N LYS A 19 -17.17 -2.24 -0.70
CA LYS A 19 -16.78 -1.07 0.10
C LYS A 19 -15.27 -1.00 0.31
N GLY A 20 -14.61 -2.13 0.59
CA GLY A 20 -13.15 -2.23 0.60
C GLY A 20 -12.48 -1.48 1.74
N PHE A 21 -13.10 -1.42 2.92
CA PHE A 21 -12.52 -0.74 4.08
C PHE A 21 -11.17 -1.33 4.48
N LEU A 22 -10.25 -0.45 4.89
CA LEU A 22 -8.93 -0.82 5.37
C LEU A 22 -8.80 -0.56 6.87
N MET A 23 -8.04 -1.41 7.54
CA MET A 23 -7.57 -1.24 8.91
C MET A 23 -6.07 -0.98 8.90
N PHE A 24 -5.63 0.09 9.54
CA PHE A 24 -4.21 0.33 9.75
C PHE A 24 -3.71 -0.46 10.97
N SER A 25 -2.66 -1.24 10.79
CA SER A 25 -2.00 -2.05 11.83
C SER A 25 -0.49 -1.83 11.75
N GLY A 26 -0.04 -0.66 12.22
CA GLY A 26 1.38 -0.28 12.33
C GLY A 26 2.12 -0.15 11.00
N LYS A 27 2.47 -1.28 10.38
CA LYS A 27 3.20 -1.33 9.09
C LYS A 27 2.34 -1.86 7.94
N TRP A 28 1.05 -2.07 8.17
CA TRP A 28 0.15 -2.69 7.21
C TRP A 28 -1.20 -1.99 7.14
N PHE A 29 -1.76 -1.92 5.95
CA PHE A 29 -3.20 -1.77 5.73
C PHE A 29 -3.80 -3.12 5.41
N ILE A 30 -4.81 -3.54 6.17
CA ILE A 30 -5.46 -4.84 6.03
C ILE A 30 -6.90 -4.62 5.58
N CYS A 31 -7.32 -5.29 4.51
CA CYS A 31 -8.71 -5.24 4.06
C CYS A 31 -9.63 -5.94 5.05
N LYS A 32 -10.72 -5.27 5.45
CA LYS A 32 -11.73 -5.80 6.39
C LYS A 32 -12.78 -6.70 5.73
N GLU A 33 -12.81 -6.79 4.39
CA GLU A 33 -13.74 -7.68 3.69
C GLU A 33 -13.36 -9.15 4.00
N PRO A 34 -14.29 -9.97 4.53
CA PRO A 34 -13.99 -11.33 4.98
C PRO A 34 -13.38 -12.23 3.90
N ASP A 35 -13.75 -12.00 2.64
CA ASP A 35 -13.31 -12.77 1.48
C ASP A 35 -12.08 -12.18 0.76
N CYS A 36 -11.52 -11.06 1.24
CA CYS A 36 -10.34 -10.44 0.63
C CYS A 36 -9.09 -10.53 1.50
N GLN A 37 -9.15 -10.02 2.74
CA GLN A 37 -8.06 -10.04 3.73
C GLN A 37 -6.65 -9.62 3.25
N ARG A 38 -6.53 -8.95 2.09
CA ARG A 38 -5.25 -8.51 1.52
C ARG A 38 -4.54 -7.56 2.47
N LYS A 39 -3.21 -7.69 2.53
CA LYS A 39 -2.32 -6.86 3.34
C LYS A 39 -1.44 -6.02 2.43
N TYR A 40 -1.47 -4.70 2.63
CA TYR A 40 -0.67 -3.72 1.90
C TYR A 40 0.37 -3.13 2.85
N PRO A 41 1.68 -3.33 2.61
CA PRO A 41 2.71 -2.80 3.49
C PRO A 41 2.82 -1.29 3.38
N VAL A 42 3.24 -0.64 4.47
CA VAL A 42 3.61 0.77 4.50
C VAL A 42 5.13 0.87 4.56
N TYR A 43 5.73 1.48 3.55
CA TYR A 43 7.17 1.69 3.44
C TYR A 43 7.48 3.18 3.45
N LYS A 44 8.31 3.64 4.38
CA LYS A 44 8.65 5.07 4.57
C LYS A 44 7.42 6.00 4.65
N GLY A 45 6.35 5.53 5.28
CA GLY A 45 5.09 6.28 5.40
C GLY A 45 4.20 6.25 4.16
N ILE A 46 4.63 5.61 3.07
CA ILE A 46 3.87 5.45 1.83
C ILE A 46 3.21 4.07 1.82
N PRO A 47 1.86 3.97 1.70
CA PRO A 47 1.17 2.70 1.54
C PRO A 47 1.40 2.12 0.14
N ILE A 48 1.88 0.88 0.07
CA ILE A 48 2.16 0.19 -1.19
C ILE A 48 0.92 -0.62 -1.59
N MET A 49 0.05 0.02 -2.38
CA MET A 49 -1.29 -0.48 -2.73
C MET A 49 -1.31 -1.25 -4.07
N LEU A 50 -0.49 -2.30 -4.19
CA LEU A 50 -0.37 -3.09 -5.42
C LEU A 50 -1.41 -4.23 -5.45
N THR A 51 -2.01 -4.48 -6.61
CA THR A 51 -3.11 -5.45 -6.77
C THR A 51 -2.63 -6.90 -6.96
N ARG A 52 -1.35 -7.13 -7.27
CA ARG A 52 -0.75 -8.45 -7.45
C ARG A 52 0.17 -8.83 -6.28
N GLU A 53 0.05 -10.08 -5.83
CA GLU A 53 0.94 -10.65 -4.82
C GLU A 53 2.35 -10.85 -5.40
N GLY A 54 3.40 -10.61 -4.60
CA GLY A 54 4.80 -10.75 -5.01
C GLY A 54 5.51 -9.48 -5.50
N ASP A 55 4.77 -8.41 -5.80
CA ASP A 55 5.34 -7.20 -6.41
C ASP A 55 6.02 -6.24 -5.40
N PHE A 56 5.89 -6.51 -4.09
CA PHE A 56 6.49 -5.67 -3.06
C PHE A 56 8.03 -5.65 -3.15
N TYR A 57 8.68 -6.78 -3.42
CA TYR A 57 10.15 -6.83 -3.51
C TYR A 57 10.68 -6.09 -4.75
N HIS A 58 9.96 -6.19 -5.87
CA HIS A 58 10.29 -5.45 -7.09
C HIS A 58 10.10 -3.94 -6.89
N TYR A 59 9.00 -3.54 -6.26
CA TYR A 59 8.72 -2.14 -5.94
C TYR A 59 9.67 -1.56 -4.89
N LYS A 60 10.01 -2.33 -3.84
CA LYS A 60 11.00 -1.94 -2.83
C LYS A 60 12.35 -1.65 -3.48
N ARG A 61 12.84 -2.53 -4.37
CA ARG A 61 14.06 -2.28 -5.15
C ARG A 61 13.94 -1.02 -6.03
N ALA A 62 12.77 -0.77 -6.63
CA ALA A 62 12.55 0.42 -7.45
C ALA A 62 12.59 1.70 -6.62
N LEU A 63 11.94 1.71 -5.44
CA LEU A 63 11.98 2.83 -4.50
C LEU A 63 13.39 3.06 -3.96
N GLU A 64 14.09 2.01 -3.54
CA GLU A 64 15.48 2.11 -3.07
C GLU A 64 16.40 2.70 -4.15
N LYS A 65 16.22 2.30 -5.41
CA LYS A 65 16.94 2.90 -6.56
C LYS A 65 16.57 4.36 -6.79
N ALA A 66 15.31 4.74 -6.60
CA ALA A 66 14.88 6.13 -6.74
C ALA A 66 15.49 7.02 -5.64
N ASP A 67 15.54 6.52 -4.40
CA ASP A 67 16.21 7.18 -3.28
C ASP A 67 17.72 7.37 -3.56
N ILE A 68 18.39 6.37 -4.16
CA ILE A 68 19.81 6.47 -4.56
C ILE A 68 20.00 7.56 -5.62
N LYS A 69 19.09 7.68 -6.60
CA LYS A 69 19.17 8.72 -7.64
C LYS A 69 18.94 10.14 -7.11
N GLY A 70 18.21 10.29 -6.00
CA GLY A 70 17.98 11.59 -5.37
C GLY A 70 19.22 12.20 -4.71
N SER A 71 20.26 11.42 -4.43
CA SER A 71 21.48 11.89 -3.73
C SER A 71 22.59 12.41 -4.66
N ASN A 72 22.47 12.27 -5.98
CA ASN A 72 23.52 12.62 -6.95
C ASN A 72 23.23 13.89 -7.77
N ASN A 73 22.24 14.70 -7.38
CA ASN A 73 22.03 16.02 -7.96
C ASN A 73 22.59 17.07 -6.98
N GLY A 74 23.92 17.18 -6.97
CA GLY A 74 24.66 18.30 -6.36
C GLY A 74 25.12 19.27 -7.44
#